data_AF-A0A9X6XDT8-F1
#
_entry.id   AF-A0A9X6XDT8-F1
#
_cell.length_a   1.000
_cell.length_b   1.000
_cell.length_c   1.000
_cell.angle_alpha   90.00
_cell.angle_beta   90.00
_cell.angle_gamma   90.00
#
_symmetry.space_group_name_H-M   'P 1'
#
loop_
_entity.id
_entity.type
_entity.pdbx_description
1 polymer ?
#
loop_
_entity_poly.entity_id
_entity_poly.type
_entity_poly.pdbx_seq_one_letter_code
_entity_poly.pdbx_strand_id
1 'polypeptide(L)' 'MKINNYMLQLSLLIIIIFGGTFIIHLMKTGEFLIDQIIGFSVGILILFFTLIWRKSSKLS' A
#
# COMPACT_ATOMS: atom_id res chain seq x y z
N MET A 1 11.97 -14.93 -5.97
CA MET A 1 10.56 -15.24 -5.64
C MET A 1 9.62 -14.34 -6.44
N LYS A 2 9.05 -14.83 -7.56
CA LYS A 2 8.14 -14.05 -8.42
C LYS A 2 6.93 -13.50 -7.64
N ILE A 3 6.38 -14.29 -6.71
CA ILE A 3 5.24 -13.90 -5.85
C ILE A 3 5.52 -12.64 -5.00
N ASN A 4 6.73 -12.52 -4.44
CA ASN A 4 7.12 -11.39 -3.60
C ASN A 4 7.16 -10.08 -4.42
N ASN A 5 7.60 -10.17 -5.68
CA ASN A 5 7.63 -9.01 -6.58
C ASN A 5 6.22 -8.54 -6.97
N TYR A 6 5.29 -9.48 -7.22
CA TYR A 6 3.89 -9.14 -7.47
C TYR A 6 3.21 -8.51 -6.24
N MET A 7 3.51 -9.01 -5.03
CA MET A 7 2.99 -8.42 -3.79
C MET A 7 3.54 -7.00 -3.54
N LEU A 8 4.82 -6.75 -3.86
CA LEU A 8 5.39 -5.40 -3.83
C LEU A 8 4.66 -4.47 -4.81
N GLN A 9 4.51 -4.89 -6.06
CA GLN A 9 3.80 -4.10 -7.08
C GLN A 9 2.34 -3.83 -6.69
N LEU A 10 1.64 -4.84 -6.17
CA LEU A 10 0.26 -4.70 -5.69
C LEU A 10 0.18 -3.68 -4.54
N SER A 11 1.05 -3.81 -3.54
CA SER A 11 1.05 -2.89 -2.39
C SER A 11 1.29 -1.44 -2.82
N LEU A 12 2.24 -1.21 -3.72
CA LEU A 12 2.52 0.12 -4.28
C LEU A 12 1.32 0.64 -5.08
N LEU A 13 0.68 -0.20 -5.89
CA LEU A 13 -0.52 0.17 -6.65
C LEU A 13 -1.65 0.61 -5.71
N ILE A 14 -1.92 -0.15 -4.65
CA ILE A 14 -2.94 0.17 -3.65
C ILE A 14 -2.60 1.49 -2.95
N ILE A 15 -1.36 1.67 -2.50
CA ILE A 15 -0.90 2.90 -1.86
C ILE A 15 -1.09 4.11 -2.78
N ILE A 16 -0.73 3.99 -4.07
CA ILE A 16 -0.85 5.07 -5.04
C ILE A 16 -2.33 5.39 -5.33
N ILE A 17 -3.16 4.37 -5.56
CA ILE A 17 -4.58 4.59 -5.88
C ILE A 17 -5.28 5.20 -4.67
N PHE A 18 -5.28 4.54 -3.51
CA PHE A 18 -6.04 4.99 -2.34
C PHE A 18 -5.41 6.21 -1.65
N GLY A 19 -4.09 6.28 -1.58
CA GLY A 19 -3.39 7.46 -1.04
C GLY A 19 -3.48 8.66 -1.96
N GLY A 20 -3.34 8.45 -3.27
CA GLY A 20 -3.45 9.51 -4.26
C GLY A 20 -4.86 10.09 -4.34
N THR A 21 -5.90 9.25 -4.40
CA THR A 21 -7.30 9.70 -4.34
C THR A 21 -7.59 10.45 -3.05
N PHE A 22 -7.15 9.93 -1.90
CA PHE A 22 -7.31 10.58 -0.61
C PHE A 22 -6.70 11.98 -0.60
N ILE A 23 -5.43 12.14 -1.01
CA ILE A 23 -4.74 13.43 -1.04
C ILE A 23 -5.44 14.40 -1.98
N ILE A 24 -5.74 13.97 -3.21
CA ILE A 24 -6.39 14.83 -4.21
C ILE A 24 -7.77 15.26 -3.71
N HIS A 25 -8.54 14.35 -3.12
CA HIS A 25 -9.87 14.64 -2.61
C HIS A 25 -9.78 15.61 -1.42
N LEU A 26 -8.94 15.32 -0.43
CA LEU A 26 -8.72 16.18 0.73
C LEU A 26 -8.32 17.60 0.32
N MET A 27 -7.43 17.76 -0.67
CA MET A 27 -7.04 19.09 -1.16
C MET A 27 -8.16 19.83 -1.91
N LYS A 28 -9.07 19.10 -2.57
CA LYS A 28 -10.15 19.69 -3.37
C LYS A 28 -11.42 19.99 -2.58
N THR A 29 -11.81 19.10 -1.68
CA THR A 29 -13.09 19.16 -0.95
C THR A 29 -12.91 19.48 0.52
N GLY A 30 -11.73 19.24 1.09
CA GLY A 30 -11.49 19.30 2.54
C GLY A 30 -12.08 18.11 3.31
N GLU A 31 -12.68 17.14 2.62
CA GLU A 31 -13.31 15.99 3.24
C GLU A 31 -12.34 14.82 3.45
N PHE A 32 -12.48 14.17 4.59
CA PHE A 32 -11.72 12.98 4.93
C PHE A 32 -12.47 11.72 4.54
N LEU A 33 -12.05 11.08 3.45
CA LEU A 33 -12.59 9.80 3.00
C LEU A 33 -11.98 8.63 3.78
N ILE A 34 -12.72 8.15 4.79
CA ILE A 34 -12.28 7.05 5.67
C ILE A 34 -12.06 5.76 4.88
N ASP A 35 -12.87 5.50 3.85
CA ASP A 35 -12.71 4.36 2.95
C ASP A 35 -11.34 4.37 2.24
N GLN A 36 -10.86 5.55 1.85
CA GLN A 36 -9.55 5.68 1.22
C GLN A 36 -8.40 5.48 2.22
N ILE A 37 -8.57 5.92 3.46
CA ILE A 37 -7.60 5.69 4.54
C ILE A 37 -7.47 4.19 4.85
N ILE A 38 -8.60 3.46 4.88
CA ILE A 38 -8.60 2.01 5.09
C ILE A 38 -7.86 1.31 3.96
N GLY A 39 -8.16 1.64 2.70
CA GLY A 39 -7.48 1.07 1.54
C GLY A 39 -5.97 1.35 1.53
N PHE A 40 -5.58 2.58 1.85
CA PHE A 40 -4.18 2.97 1.99
C PHE A 40 -3.45 2.18 3.09
N SER A 41 -4.10 1.99 4.24
CA SER A 41 -3.57 1.22 5.37
C SER A 41 -3.36 -0.25 5.02
N VAL A 42 -4.29 -0.85 4.28
CA VAL A 42 -4.15 -2.22 3.76
C VAL A 42 -2.93 -2.32 2.83
N GLY A 43 -2.73 -1.34 1.94
CA GLY A 43 -1.55 -1.27 1.08
C GLY A 43 -0.23 -1.25 1.87
N ILE A 44 -0.17 -0.44 2.93
CA ILE A 44 1.00 -0.37 3.83
C ILE A 44 1.25 -1.72 4.53
N LEU A 45 0.20 -2.37 5.05
CA LEU A 45 0.35 -3.67 5.71
C LEU A 45 0.93 -4.72 4.76
N ILE A 46 0.40 -4.81 3.54
CA ILE A 46 0.91 -5.74 2.52
C ILE A 46 2.38 -5.44 2.21
N LEU A 47 2.75 -4.16 2.05
CA LEU A 47 4.13 -3.75 1.82
C LEU A 47 5.05 -4.21 2.96
N PHE A 48 4.66 -3.96 4.21
CA PHE A 48 5.43 -4.36 5.39
C PHE A 48 5.63 -5.87 5.46
N PHE A 49 4.57 -6.66 5.35
CA PHE A 49 4.68 -8.13 5.39
C PHE A 49 5.55 -8.65 4.24
N THR A 50 5.42 -8.07 3.04
CA THR A 50 6.21 -8.48 1.87
C THR A 50 7.68 -8.18 2.04
N LEU A 51 8.04 -7.04 2.65
CA LEU A 51 9.43 -6.67 2.95
C LEU A 51 10.04 -7.55 4.03
N ILE A 52 9.29 -7.85 5.10
CA ILE A 52 9.73 -8.76 6.18
C ILE A 52 10.00 -10.14 5.60
N TRP A 53 9.07 -10.69 4.80
CA TRP A 53 9.26 -11.96 4.12
C TRP A 53 10.51 -11.93 3.25
N ARG A 54 10.67 -10.89 2.42
CA ARG A 54 11.81 -10.79 1.49
C ARG A 54 13.14 -10.82 2.25
N LYS A 55 13.22 -10.12 3.39
CA LYS A 55 14.42 -10.10 4.23
C LYS A 55 14.69 -11.47 4.86
N SER A 56 13.66 -12.13 5.40
CA SER A 56 13.79 -13.48 5.97
C SER A 56 14.22 -14.51 4.91
N SER A 57 13.63 -14.49 3.72
CA SER A 57 13.96 -15.41 2.62
C SER A 57 15.35 -15.22 2.02
N LYS A 58 16.01 -14.08 2.28
CA LYS A 58 17.38 -13.79 1.86
C LYS A 58 18.43 -14.17 2.91
N LEU A 59 18.00 -14.40 4.16
CA LEU A 59 18.86 -14.74 5.29
C LEU A 59 19.01 -16.27 5.48
N SER A 60 18.09 -17.05 4.89
CA SER A 60 18.15 -18.51 4.76
C SER A 60 18.83 -18.91 3.46
#